data_AF-A0A370KIC3-F1
#
_entry.id   AF-A0A370KIC3-F1
#
_cell.length_a   1.000
_cell.length_b   1.000
_cell.length_c   1.000
_cell.angle_alpha   90.00
_cell.angle_beta   90.00
_cell.angle_gamma   90.00
#
_symmetry.space_group_name_H-M   'P 1'
#
loop_
_entity.id
_entity.type
_entity.pdbx_description
1 polymer ?
#
loop_
_entity_poly.entity_id
_entity_poly.type
_entity_poly.pdbx_seq_one_letter_code
_entity_poly.pdbx_strand_id
1 'polypeptide(L)'
;MSKQLSSIQSAALSAEQTSSILLGFAETLSAFAQQLPGDDRDLRTILHDVSASIKAMVNDIAHGDSDVALEIIQSAARLVSVMRQVMLRRSLSPTLH
;
A
#
# COMPACT_ATOMS: atom_id res chain seq x y z
N MET A 1 11.58 -30.51 25.99
CA MET A 1 12.42 -29.30 25.94
C MET A 1 12.10 -28.55 24.65
N SER A 2 11.24 -27.54 24.80
CA SER A 2 10.60 -26.74 23.77
C SER A 2 11.49 -25.56 23.34
N LYS A 3 12.41 -25.78 22.40
CA LYS A 3 13.32 -24.73 21.88
C LYS A 3 13.48 -24.74 20.35
N GLN A 4 12.41 -25.05 19.61
CA GLN A 4 12.41 -24.95 18.13
C GLN A 4 11.29 -24.07 17.54
N LEU A 5 10.48 -23.40 18.37
CA LEU A 5 9.35 -22.58 17.88
C LEU A 5 9.64 -21.07 17.76
N SER A 6 10.86 -20.61 18.03
CA SER A 6 11.20 -19.18 18.01
C SER A 6 11.99 -18.72 16.77
N SER A 7 12.21 -19.61 15.79
CA SER A 7 13.09 -19.32 14.63
C SER A 7 12.35 -18.78 13.40
N ILE A 8 11.04 -18.54 13.47
CA ILE A 8 10.38 -17.67 12.47
C ILE A 8 10.53 -16.22 12.95
N GLN A 9 11.78 -15.82 13.23
CA GLN A 9 12.12 -14.41 13.23
C GLN A 9 12.01 -14.00 11.77
N SER A 10 10.92 -13.33 11.42
CA SER A 10 10.79 -12.60 10.15
C SER A 10 12.08 -11.83 9.96
N ALA A 11 12.87 -12.17 8.93
CA ALA A 11 14.05 -11.39 8.59
C ALA A 11 13.60 -9.92 8.48
N ALA A 12 14.15 -9.06 9.33
CA ALA A 12 13.80 -7.64 9.32
C ALA A 12 14.12 -7.07 7.94
N LEU A 13 13.17 -6.37 7.35
CA LEU A 13 13.36 -5.71 6.07
C LEU A 13 14.45 -4.64 6.21
N SER A 14 15.34 -4.53 5.23
CA SER A 14 16.28 -3.42 5.18
C SER A 14 15.54 -2.10 4.88
N ALA A 15 16.14 -0.96 5.25
CA ALA A 15 15.59 0.35 4.92
C ALA A 15 15.32 0.52 3.42
N GLU A 16 16.21 -0.01 2.57
CA GLU A 16 16.05 -0.02 1.11
C GLU A 16 14.83 -0.85 0.68
N GLN A 17 14.65 -2.05 1.26
CA GLN A 17 13.50 -2.90 0.96
C GLN A 17 12.19 -2.24 1.41
N THR A 18 12.16 -1.69 2.63
CA THR A 18 11.01 -0.95 3.17
C THR A 18 10.65 0.24 2.27
N SER A 19 11.63 1.05 1.90
CA SER A 19 11.43 2.20 1.00
C SER A 19 10.86 1.75 -0.34
N SER A 20 11.46 0.74 -0.96
CA SER A 20 11.04 0.22 -2.27
C SER A 20 9.60 -0.30 -2.24
N ILE A 21 9.22 -1.05 -1.21
CA ILE A 21 7.86 -1.58 -1.04
C ILE A 21 6.85 -0.43 -0.90
N LEU A 22 7.12 0.53 -0.03
CA LEU A 22 6.21 1.65 0.23
C LEU A 22 6.06 2.57 -0.98
N LEU A 23 7.16 2.85 -1.71
CA LEU A 23 7.11 3.59 -2.97
C LEU A 23 6.26 2.85 -4.02
N GLY A 24 6.42 1.53 -4.14
CA GLY A 24 5.60 0.71 -5.03
C GLY A 24 4.10 0.76 -4.68
N PHE A 25 3.74 0.80 -3.40
CA PHE A 25 2.36 1.01 -2.99
C PHE A 25 1.86 2.41 -3.36
N ALA A 26 2.65 3.45 -3.10
CA ALA A 26 2.27 4.81 -3.47
C ALA A 26 2.04 4.96 -4.98
N GLU A 27 2.92 4.38 -5.81
CA GLU A 27 2.76 4.36 -7.27
C GLU A 27 1.50 3.60 -7.70
N THR A 28 1.24 2.45 -7.09
CA THR A 28 0.03 1.65 -7.37
C THR A 28 -1.24 2.44 -7.06
N LEU A 29 -1.31 3.14 -5.93
CA LEU A 29 -2.45 3.99 -5.56
C LEU A 29 -2.62 5.16 -6.53
N SER A 30 -1.51 5.79 -6.94
CA SER A 30 -1.52 6.86 -7.94
C SER A 30 -2.05 6.36 -9.29
N ALA A 31 -1.67 5.15 -9.70
CA ALA A 31 -2.17 4.54 -10.93
C ALA A 31 -3.68 4.23 -10.84
N PHE A 32 -4.17 3.74 -9.70
CA PHE A 32 -5.61 3.57 -9.49
C PHE A 32 -6.37 4.89 -9.58
N ALA A 33 -5.82 5.98 -9.01
CA ALA A 33 -6.44 7.30 -9.11
C ALA A 33 -6.60 7.76 -10.57
N GLN A 34 -5.63 7.47 -11.43
CA GLN A 34 -5.69 7.82 -12.86
C GLN A 34 -6.72 7.00 -13.65
N GLN A 35 -7.00 5.77 -13.20
CA GLN A 35 -7.95 4.85 -13.83
C GLN A 35 -9.40 5.10 -13.41
N LEU A 36 -9.63 5.91 -12.38
CA LEU A 36 -10.98 6.25 -11.95
C LEU A 36 -11.72 7.06 -13.02
N PRO A 37 -13.03 6.83 -13.20
CA PRO A 37 -13.86 7.68 -14.04
C PRO A 37 -13.99 9.10 -13.47
N GLY A 38 -14.42 10.03 -14.33
CA GLY A 38 -14.38 11.48 -14.04
C GLY A 38 -15.33 11.94 -12.94
N ASP A 39 -16.33 11.14 -12.59
CA ASP A 39 -17.30 11.36 -11.52
C ASP A 39 -16.76 10.97 -10.13
N ASP A 40 -15.80 10.05 -10.04
CA ASP A 40 -15.12 9.66 -8.79
C ASP A 40 -14.00 10.66 -8.36
N ARG A 41 -14.28 11.97 -8.39
CA ARG A 41 -13.27 13.01 -8.06
C ARG A 41 -12.74 12.89 -6.62
N ASP A 42 -13.62 12.64 -5.66
CA ASP A 42 -13.24 12.60 -4.25
C ASP A 42 -12.32 11.41 -3.96
N LEU A 43 -12.65 10.23 -4.49
CA LEU A 43 -11.81 9.04 -4.34
C LEU A 43 -10.46 9.22 -5.04
N ARG A 44 -10.42 9.88 -6.20
CA ARG A 44 -9.17 10.23 -6.88
C ARG A 44 -8.29 11.12 -6.02
N THR A 45 -8.86 12.15 -5.41
CA THR A 45 -8.13 13.05 -4.50
C THR A 45 -7.59 12.29 -3.29
N ILE A 46 -8.40 11.45 -2.65
CA ILE A 46 -7.96 10.64 -1.51
C ILE A 46 -6.80 9.72 -1.89
N LEU A 47 -6.88 9.01 -3.02
CA LEU A 47 -5.80 8.12 -3.46
C LEU A 47 -4.51 8.88 -3.78
N HIS A 48 -4.63 10.07 -4.36
CA HIS A 48 -3.50 10.96 -4.61
C HIS A 48 -2.86 11.42 -3.30
N ASP A 49 -3.66 11.87 -2.34
CA ASP A 49 -3.17 12.39 -1.05
C ASP A 49 -2.51 11.29 -0.23
N VAL A 50 -3.07 10.08 -0.23
CA VAL A 50 -2.44 8.92 0.42
C VAL A 50 -1.13 8.54 -0.28
N SER A 51 -1.09 8.52 -1.62
CA SER A 51 0.14 8.27 -2.37
C SER A 51 1.23 9.29 -2.04
N ALA A 52 0.87 10.58 -2.02
CA ALA A 52 1.80 11.66 -1.67
C ALA A 52 2.29 11.55 -0.22
N SER A 53 1.40 11.21 0.72
CA SER A 53 1.74 11.04 2.13
C SER A 53 2.71 9.87 2.35
N ILE A 54 2.49 8.73 1.70
CA ILE A 54 3.42 7.59 1.76
C ILE A 54 4.80 7.98 1.23
N LYS A 55 4.86 8.69 0.09
CA LYS A 55 6.13 9.17 -0.48
C LYS A 55 6.86 10.13 0.45
N ALA A 56 6.13 11.03 1.11
CA ALA A 56 6.71 12.00 2.04
C ALA A 56 7.30 11.33 3.28
N MET A 57 6.66 10.27 3.78
CA MET A 57 7.08 9.58 5.01
C MET A 57 8.03 8.40 4.77
N VAL A 58 8.28 8.01 3.52
CA VAL A 58 9.00 6.77 3.19
C VAL A 58 10.36 6.68 3.87
N ASN A 59 11.10 7.79 3.88
CA ASN A 59 12.43 7.84 4.47
C ASN A 59 12.38 7.69 6.00
N ASP A 60 11.40 8.34 6.63
CA ASP A 60 11.21 8.29 8.08
C ASP A 60 10.78 6.89 8.54
N ILE A 61 9.92 6.24 7.77
CA ILE A 61 9.47 4.88 8.05
C ILE A 61 10.61 3.87 7.84
N ALA A 62 11.38 4.01 6.76
CA ALA A 62 12.46 3.09 6.42
C ALA A 62 13.62 3.08 7.42
N HIS A 63 13.88 4.21 8.08
CA HIS A 63 14.95 4.36 9.08
C HIS A 63 14.42 4.38 10.52
N GLY A 64 13.11 4.21 10.69
CA GLY A 64 12.44 4.17 11.98
C GLY A 64 12.47 2.79 12.64
N ASP A 65 11.51 2.57 13.53
CA ASP A 65 11.32 1.28 14.20
C ASP A 65 10.82 0.22 13.20
N SER A 66 11.46 -0.96 13.22
CA SER A 66 11.18 -2.03 12.26
C SER A 66 9.78 -2.64 12.41
N ASP A 67 9.25 -2.71 13.63
CA ASP A 67 7.92 -3.27 13.89
C ASP A 67 6.85 -2.29 13.41
N VAL A 68 7.05 -0.99 13.67
CA VAL A 68 6.19 0.07 13.14
C VAL A 68 6.22 0.10 11.61
N ALA A 69 7.40 -0.03 11.00
CA ALA A 69 7.54 -0.09 9.54
C ALA A 69 6.78 -1.29 8.95
N LEU A 70 6.87 -2.46 9.59
CA LEU A 70 6.16 -3.66 9.18
C LEU A 70 4.63 -3.48 9.27
N GLU A 71 4.12 -2.88 10.35
CA GLU A 71 2.69 -2.58 10.50
C GLU A 71 2.18 -1.63 9.40
N ILE A 72 2.96 -0.60 9.08
CA ILE A 72 2.63 0.33 8.00
C ILE A 72 2.61 -0.38 6.65
N ILE A 73 3.61 -1.22 6.36
CA ILE A 73 3.64 -2.04 5.13
C ILE A 73 2.39 -2.93 5.04
N GLN A 74 2.04 -3.63 6.11
CA GLN A 74 0.85 -4.50 6.15
C GLN A 74 -0.44 -3.71 5.95
N SER A 75 -0.55 -2.52 6.55
CA SER A 75 -1.69 -1.63 6.39
C SER A 75 -1.81 -1.13 4.94
N ALA A 76 -0.72 -0.64 4.35
CA ALA A 76 -0.67 -0.18 2.97
C ALA A 76 -0.97 -1.32 1.98
N ALA A 77 -0.45 -2.53 2.22
CA ALA A 77 -0.75 -3.71 1.42
C ALA A 77 -2.25 -4.04 1.42
N ARG A 78 -2.91 -3.97 2.59
CA ARG A 78 -4.36 -4.15 2.70
C ARG A 78 -5.12 -3.08 1.92
N LEU A 79 -4.72 -1.81 2.01
CA LEU A 79 -5.34 -0.72 1.25
C LEU A 79 -5.23 -0.97 -0.26
N VAL A 80 -4.03 -1.28 -0.77
CA VAL A 80 -3.81 -1.59 -2.20
C VAL A 80 -4.66 -2.78 -2.64
N SER A 81 -4.77 -3.82 -1.81
CA SER A 81 -5.59 -5.00 -2.10
C SER A 81 -7.09 -4.66 -2.20
N VAL A 82 -7.62 -3.89 -1.25
CA VAL A 82 -9.01 -3.43 -1.28
C VAL A 82 -9.26 -2.58 -2.52
N MET A 83 -8.36 -1.63 -2.82
CA MET A 83 -8.51 -0.77 -3.99
C MET A 83 -8.48 -1.56 -5.30
N ARG A 84 -7.61 -2.57 -5.42
CA ARG A 84 -7.60 -3.48 -6.56
C ARG A 84 -8.95 -4.17 -6.73
N GLN A 85 -9.57 -4.66 -5.65
CA GLN A 85 -10.89 -5.28 -5.72
C GLN A 85 -11.98 -4.30 -6.15
N VAL A 86 -11.94 -3.06 -5.66
CA VAL A 86 -12.87 -2.00 -6.08
C VAL A 86 -12.72 -1.73 -7.59
N MET A 87 -11.48 -1.62 -8.09
CA MET A 87 -11.22 -1.37 -9.51
C MET A 87 -11.71 -2.54 -10.38
N LEU A 88 -11.45 -3.78 -9.97
CA LEU A 88 -11.92 -4.97 -10.68
C LEU A 88 -13.44 -5.05 -10.75
N ARG A 89 -14.14 -4.85 -9.61
CA ARG A 89 -15.62 -4.87 -9.58
C ARG A 89 -16.23 -3.81 -10.48
N ARG A 90 -15.62 -2.63 -10.56
CA ARG A 90 -16.05 -1.54 -11.45
C ARG A 90 -15.81 -1.89 -12.92
N SER A 91 -14.68 -2.48 -13.28
CA SER A 91 -14.43 -2.94 -14.66
C SER A 91 -15.38 -4.06 -15.12
N LEU A 92 -15.88 -4.87 -14.19
CA LEU A 92 -16.82 -5.98 -14.45
C LEU A 92 -18.29 -5.53 -14.47
N SER A 93 -18.56 -4.26 -14.19
CA SER A 93 -19.89 -3.66 -14.34
C SER A 93 -19.90 -2.76 -15.59
N PRO A 94 -19.79 -3.31 -16.82
CA PRO A 94 -20.10 -2.52 -17.99
C PRO A 94 -21.59 -2.18 -17.87
N THR A 95 -21.88 -0.89 -17.78
CA THR A 95 -23.23 -0.36 -17.84
C THR A 95 -23.93 -1.00 -19.02
N LEU A 96 -24.92 -1.86 -18.76
CA LEU A 96 -25.85 -2.33 -19.77
C LEU A 96 -26.61 -1.09 -20.25
N HIS A 97 -26.16 -0.52 -21.36
CA HIS A 97 -26.86 0.50 -22.13
C HIS A 97 -27.50 -0.16 -23.36
#